data_AF-A0A1V6GXH2-F1
#
_entry.id   AF-A0A1V6GXH2-F1
#
_cell.length_a   1.000
_cell.length_b   1.000
_cell.length_c   1.000
_cell.angle_alpha   90.00
_cell.angle_beta   90.00
_cell.angle_gamma   90.00
#
_symmetry.space_group_name_H-M   'P 1'
#
loop_
_entity.id
_entity.type
_entity.pdbx_description
1 polymer ?
#
loop_
_entity_poly.entity_id
_entity_poly.type
_entity_poly.pdbx_seq_one_letter_code
_entity_poly.pdbx_strand_id
1 'polypeptide(L)'
;MLRMRLFGLCLIGLCFVTVFAYSDFSAGIILGQPAGGTALYEFQYGMGFDFGFGWSFLQNGGMTVYTDILWLNRDWLIINRNRIPVFYGIGFCFSNLRNLGLRVPVGVIFPIPLNRNKNRLDVFIEATLIVNAVPELSIPMPGIGLGVRYSF
;
A
#
# COMPACT_ATOMS: atom_id res chain seq x y z
N MET A 1 26.83 24.36 4.88
CA MET A 1 25.55 23.99 4.21
C MET A 1 25.08 22.56 4.49
N LEU A 2 25.97 21.54 4.53
CA LEU A 2 25.57 20.13 4.74
C LEU A 2 24.89 19.85 6.10
N ARG A 3 25.38 20.46 7.20
CA ARG A 3 24.81 20.31 8.56
C ARG A 3 23.37 20.81 8.70
N MET A 4 23.00 21.89 8.02
CA MET A 4 21.63 22.43 8.05
C MET A 4 20.65 21.56 7.24
N ARG A 5 21.11 20.92 6.17
CA ARG A 5 20.31 19.96 5.39
C ARG A 5 20.05 18.67 6.17
N LEU A 6 21.05 18.15 6.89
CA LEU A 6 20.86 17.00 7.78
C LEU A 6 19.92 17.32 8.95
N PHE A 7 20.01 18.52 9.52
CA PHE A 7 19.12 18.94 10.61
C PHE A 7 17.66 19.03 10.14
N GLY A 8 17.42 19.58 8.94
CA GLY A 8 16.09 19.59 8.31
C GLY A 8 15.55 18.19 8.04
N LEU A 9 16.38 17.26 7.54
CA LEU A 9 15.99 15.86 7.34
C LEU A 9 15.67 15.13 8.66
N CYS A 10 16.44 15.40 9.74
CA CYS A 10 16.14 14.89 11.07
C CYS A 10 14.84 15.46 11.64
N LEU A 11 14.56 16.75 11.44
CA LEU A 11 13.32 17.38 11.89
C LEU A 11 12.10 16.81 11.16
N ILE A 12 12.23 16.61 9.84
CA ILE A 12 11.21 15.95 9.01
C ILE A 12 11.01 14.51 9.52
N GLY A 13 12.09 13.75 9.73
CA GLY A 13 12.03 12.40 10.31
C GLY A 13 11.36 12.34 11.68
N LEU A 14 11.64 13.31 12.57
CA LEU A 14 11.02 13.43 13.89
C LEU A 14 9.52 13.73 13.80
N CYS A 15 9.10 14.59 12.87
CA CYS A 15 7.67 14.83 12.60
C CYS A 15 6.98 13.58 12.00
N PHE A 16 7.66 12.81 11.17
CA PHE A 16 7.12 11.54 10.68
C PHE A 16 6.91 10.54 11.82
N VAL A 17 7.87 10.38 12.73
CA VAL A 17 7.77 9.44 13.86
C VAL A 17 6.59 9.74 14.79
N THR A 18 6.32 11.02 15.10
CA THR A 18 5.20 11.39 15.97
C THR A 18 3.84 11.22 15.30
N VAL A 19 3.74 11.42 13.98
CA VAL A 19 2.52 11.16 13.20
C VAL A 19 2.23 9.66 13.12
N PHE A 20 3.25 8.83 12.89
CA PHE A 20 3.11 7.37 12.88
C PHE A 20 2.67 6.80 14.24
N ALA A 21 3.02 7.46 15.36
CA ALA A 21 2.67 7.03 16.71
C ALA A 21 1.20 7.31 17.10
N TYR A 22 0.47 8.15 16.36
CA TYR A 22 -0.94 8.49 16.61
C TYR A 22 -1.90 7.93 15.53
N SER A 23 -1.36 7.50 14.39
CA SER A 23 -2.11 6.98 13.25
C SER A 23 -2.24 5.46 13.24
N ASP A 24 -3.27 4.93 12.59
CA ASP A 24 -3.40 3.50 12.29
C ASP A 24 -2.44 3.15 11.12
N PHE A 25 -1.16 2.97 11.43
CA PHE A 25 -0.11 2.56 10.51
C PHE A 25 0.05 1.04 10.51
N SER A 26 0.29 0.46 9.34
CA SER A 26 0.55 -0.96 9.16
C SER A 26 1.70 -1.19 8.20
N ALA A 27 2.55 -2.18 8.46
CA ALA A 27 3.67 -2.53 7.58
C ALA A 27 3.87 -4.04 7.49
N GLY A 28 4.37 -4.52 6.35
CA GLY A 28 4.67 -5.92 6.15
C GLY A 28 5.10 -6.24 4.73
N ILE A 29 4.65 -7.39 4.22
CA ILE A 29 5.08 -7.94 2.94
C ILE A 29 3.90 -8.29 2.05
N ILE A 30 4.15 -8.26 0.74
CA ILE A 30 3.22 -8.68 -0.30
C ILE A 30 3.93 -9.64 -1.24
N LEU A 31 3.27 -10.74 -1.59
CA LEU A 31 3.67 -11.68 -2.63
C LEU A 31 2.75 -11.44 -3.83
N GLY A 32 3.29 -10.92 -4.91
CA GLY A 32 2.46 -10.50 -6.04
C GLY A 32 3.20 -9.65 -7.06
N GLN A 33 2.52 -8.64 -7.59
CA GLN A 33 3.05 -7.70 -8.56
C GLN A 33 3.00 -6.26 -8.01
N PRO A 34 4.08 -5.78 -7.34
CA PRO A 34 5.36 -6.46 -7.07
C PRO A 34 5.35 -7.34 -5.81
N ALA A 35 6.36 -8.21 -5.67
CA ALA A 35 6.67 -8.93 -4.43
C ALA A 35 7.72 -8.17 -3.61
N GLY A 36 7.42 -7.84 -2.37
CA GLY A 36 8.32 -7.05 -1.53
C GLY A 36 7.65 -6.48 -0.28
N GLY A 37 8.12 -5.31 0.15
CA GLY A 37 7.60 -4.60 1.31
C GLY A 37 6.38 -3.75 0.96
N THR A 38 5.49 -3.59 1.94
CA THR A 38 4.29 -2.77 1.81
C THR A 38 3.93 -2.12 3.15
N ALA A 39 3.33 -0.93 3.10
CA ALA A 39 2.86 -0.19 4.26
C ALA A 39 1.57 0.57 3.94
N LEU A 40 0.64 0.56 4.89
CA LEU A 40 -0.61 1.30 4.83
C LEU A 40 -0.65 2.31 5.98
N TYR A 41 -0.94 3.56 5.67
CA TYR A 41 -1.14 4.62 6.64
C TYR A 41 -2.58 5.14 6.52
N GLU A 42 -3.46 4.78 7.46
CA GLU A 42 -4.82 5.32 7.50
C GLU A 42 -4.80 6.71 8.14
N PHE A 43 -4.92 7.75 7.32
CA PHE A 43 -4.86 9.15 7.77
C PHE A 43 -6.21 9.70 8.20
N GLN A 44 -7.30 9.06 7.81
CA GLN A 44 -8.65 9.32 8.31
C GLN A 44 -9.48 8.04 8.24
N TYR A 45 -10.59 8.00 8.96
CA TYR A 45 -11.48 6.85 8.94
C TYR A 45 -11.96 6.56 7.51
N GLY A 46 -11.59 5.38 7.00
CA GLY A 46 -12.00 4.92 5.67
C GLY A 46 -11.11 5.41 4.52
N MET A 47 -9.98 6.07 4.79
CA MET A 47 -9.00 6.38 3.75
C MET A 47 -7.56 6.18 4.23
N GLY A 48 -6.68 5.73 3.33
CA GLY A 48 -5.27 5.53 3.64
C GLY A 48 -4.35 5.71 2.46
N PHE A 49 -3.08 5.96 2.75
CA PHE A 49 -1.98 5.89 1.79
C PHE A 49 -1.37 4.50 1.86
N ASP A 50 -1.44 3.76 0.76
CA ASP A 50 -0.69 2.53 0.58
C ASP A 50 0.61 2.83 -0.15
N PHE A 51 1.67 2.17 0.27
CA PHE A 51 2.99 2.24 -0.33
C PHE A 51 3.55 0.83 -0.44
N GLY A 52 4.22 0.54 -1.55
CA GLY A 52 4.97 -0.70 -1.66
C GLY A 52 6.21 -0.55 -2.51
N PHE A 53 7.15 -1.43 -2.25
CA PHE A 53 8.39 -1.54 -2.99
C PHE A 53 8.77 -3.01 -3.11
N GLY A 54 9.16 -3.43 -4.30
CA GLY A 54 9.50 -4.82 -4.52
C GLY A 54 9.87 -5.12 -5.95
N TRP A 55 9.99 -6.41 -6.24
CA TRP A 55 10.30 -6.90 -7.56
C TRP A 55 9.03 -7.29 -8.32
N SER A 56 8.81 -6.72 -9.50
CA SER A 56 7.77 -7.18 -10.42
C SER A 56 8.34 -8.23 -11.37
N PHE A 57 7.57 -9.30 -11.60
CA PHE A 57 7.94 -10.40 -12.49
C PHE A 57 7.23 -10.35 -13.85
N LEU A 58 6.32 -9.40 -14.07
CA LEU A 58 5.64 -9.21 -15.36
C LEU A 58 6.58 -8.55 -16.39
N GLN A 59 6.11 -8.36 -17.63
CA GLN A 59 6.89 -7.76 -18.72
C GLN A 59 7.51 -6.42 -18.30
N ASN A 60 8.81 -6.23 -18.59
CA ASN A 60 9.67 -5.17 -18.05
C ASN A 60 9.95 -5.28 -16.54
N GLY A 61 9.97 -6.51 -16.02
CA GLY A 61 10.20 -6.82 -14.62
C GLY A 61 11.43 -6.16 -14.01
N GLY A 62 11.36 -5.92 -12.71
CA GLY A 62 12.40 -5.25 -11.95
C GLY A 62 11.86 -4.46 -10.78
N MET A 63 12.73 -3.63 -10.21
CA MET A 63 12.40 -2.87 -9.01
C MET A 63 11.24 -1.92 -9.30
N THR A 64 10.16 -2.10 -8.56
CA THR A 64 8.92 -1.35 -8.69
C THR A 64 8.56 -0.77 -7.34
N VAL A 65 8.33 0.54 -7.32
CA VAL A 65 7.70 1.22 -6.20
C VAL A 65 6.30 1.64 -6.60
N TYR A 66 5.36 1.62 -5.68
CA TYR A 66 4.02 2.13 -5.91
C TYR A 66 3.52 2.92 -4.70
N THR A 67 2.57 3.80 -4.97
CA THR A 67 1.75 4.42 -3.93
C THR A 67 0.33 4.58 -4.44
N ASP A 68 -0.63 4.26 -3.56
CA ASP A 68 -2.05 4.31 -3.85
C ASP A 68 -2.78 5.09 -2.75
N ILE A 69 -3.75 5.93 -3.13
CA ILE A 69 -4.77 6.42 -2.21
C ILE A 69 -5.88 5.37 -2.19
N LEU A 70 -6.14 4.80 -1.02
CA LEU A 70 -7.17 3.78 -0.82
C LEU A 70 -8.37 4.36 -0.08
N TRP A 71 -9.55 3.96 -0.50
CA TRP A 71 -10.79 4.03 0.26
C TRP A 71 -11.05 2.66 0.88
N LEU A 72 -11.30 2.63 2.19
CA LEU A 72 -11.54 1.42 2.97
C LEU A 72 -12.99 1.40 3.44
N ASN A 73 -13.81 0.52 2.85
CA ASN A 73 -15.18 0.32 3.25
C ASN A 73 -15.32 -0.92 4.14
N ARG A 74 -15.75 -0.72 5.39
CA ARG A 74 -15.89 -1.79 6.40
C ARG A 74 -17.29 -2.41 6.43
N ASP A 75 -18.24 -1.87 5.66
CA ASP A 75 -19.66 -2.23 5.73
C ASP A 75 -20.16 -2.92 4.44
N TRP A 76 -19.35 -2.98 3.39
CA TRP A 76 -19.72 -3.59 2.11
C TRP A 76 -19.77 -5.13 2.13
N LEU A 77 -18.88 -5.77 2.88
CA LEU A 77 -18.80 -7.22 2.94
C LEU A 77 -18.96 -7.71 4.38
N ILE A 78 -20.12 -8.32 4.67
CA ILE A 78 -20.46 -8.84 5.99
C ILE A 78 -20.77 -10.33 5.85
N ILE A 79 -19.96 -11.19 6.47
CA ILE A 79 -20.13 -12.65 6.44
C ILE A 79 -20.20 -13.14 7.89
N ASN A 80 -21.27 -13.85 8.25
CA ASN A 80 -21.46 -14.42 9.60
C ASN A 80 -21.26 -13.39 10.74
N ARG A 81 -21.70 -12.15 10.56
CA ARG A 81 -21.51 -10.99 11.47
C ARG A 81 -20.08 -10.45 11.55
N ASN A 82 -19.12 -11.04 10.82
CA ASN A 82 -17.78 -10.49 10.66
C ASN A 82 -17.78 -9.49 9.50
N ARG A 83 -17.23 -8.30 9.76
CA ARG A 83 -17.01 -7.27 8.76
C ARG A 83 -15.65 -7.49 8.11
N ILE A 84 -15.63 -7.64 6.78
CA ILE A 84 -14.41 -7.78 5.99
C ILE A 84 -14.21 -6.46 5.24
N PRO A 85 -13.23 -5.64 5.64
CA PRO A 85 -12.94 -4.41 4.91
C PRO A 85 -12.64 -4.68 3.44
N VAL A 86 -13.37 -4.01 2.56
CA VAL A 86 -13.10 -3.95 1.11
C VAL A 86 -12.37 -2.64 0.85
N PHE A 87 -11.32 -2.67 0.05
CA PHE A 87 -10.65 -1.46 -0.39
C PHE A 87 -10.61 -1.34 -1.91
N TYR A 88 -10.55 -0.11 -2.37
CA TYR A 88 -10.27 0.24 -3.75
C TYR A 88 -9.51 1.57 -3.77
N GLY A 89 -8.80 1.85 -4.86
CA GLY A 89 -7.96 3.03 -4.90
C GLY A 89 -7.53 3.47 -6.27
N ILE A 90 -6.71 4.52 -6.27
CA ILE A 90 -5.98 5.00 -7.43
C ILE A 90 -4.57 5.37 -7.01
N GLY A 91 -3.60 5.13 -7.88
CA GLY A 91 -2.23 5.45 -7.58
C GLY A 91 -1.32 5.39 -8.78
N PHE A 92 -0.03 5.30 -8.47
CA PHE A 92 1.04 5.27 -9.46
C PHE A 92 2.05 4.19 -9.09
N CYS A 93 2.63 3.55 -10.10
CA CYS A 93 3.86 2.78 -9.96
C CYS A 93 4.98 3.32 -10.83
N PHE A 94 6.19 3.14 -10.35
CA PHE A 94 7.40 3.42 -11.09
C PHE A 94 8.28 2.18 -11.14
N SER A 95 8.41 1.59 -12.32
CA SER A 95 9.16 0.36 -12.55
C SER A 95 10.48 0.66 -13.26
N ASN A 96 11.57 0.06 -12.76
CA ASN A 96 12.93 0.20 -13.29
C ASN A 96 13.41 1.64 -13.49
N LEU A 97 12.87 2.56 -12.68
CA LEU A 97 13.12 4.00 -12.76
C LEU A 97 12.84 4.63 -14.15
N ARG A 98 12.02 3.98 -14.99
CA ARG A 98 11.79 4.40 -16.38
C ARG A 98 10.31 4.41 -16.74
N ASN A 99 9.54 3.49 -16.18
CA ASN A 99 8.16 3.26 -16.58
C ASN A 99 7.22 3.76 -15.49
N LEU A 100 6.47 4.82 -15.77
CA LEU A 100 5.38 5.31 -14.94
C LEU A 100 4.07 4.64 -15.37
N GLY A 101 3.35 4.06 -14.40
CA GLY A 101 2.04 3.47 -14.61
C GLY A 101 1.02 4.03 -13.64
N LEU A 102 -0.23 4.14 -14.08
CA LEU A 102 -1.40 4.39 -13.25
C LEU A 102 -1.90 3.06 -12.68
N ARG A 103 -2.26 3.05 -11.40
CA ARG A 103 -2.78 1.88 -10.68
C ARG A 103 -4.23 2.09 -10.29
N VAL A 104 -5.03 1.04 -10.41
CA VAL A 104 -6.38 0.95 -9.84
C VAL A 104 -6.48 -0.36 -9.05
N PRO A 105 -6.07 -0.37 -7.77
CA PRO A 105 -6.20 -1.54 -6.89
C PRO A 105 -7.63 -1.72 -6.39
N VAL A 106 -8.03 -2.97 -6.21
CA VAL A 106 -9.21 -3.40 -5.46
C VAL A 106 -8.87 -4.65 -4.67
N GLY A 107 -9.39 -4.77 -3.45
CA GLY A 107 -9.05 -5.90 -2.60
C GLY A 107 -9.85 -6.00 -1.32
N VAL A 108 -9.47 -6.94 -0.48
CA VAL A 108 -10.07 -7.16 0.84
C VAL A 108 -9.00 -7.36 1.89
N ILE A 109 -9.29 -6.95 3.12
CA ILE A 109 -8.44 -7.14 4.30
C ILE A 109 -9.18 -8.06 5.27
N PHE A 110 -8.46 -9.04 5.80
CA PHE A 110 -8.87 -9.94 6.86
C PHE A 110 -8.11 -9.55 8.13
N PRO A 111 -8.69 -8.67 8.98
CA PRO A 111 -8.05 -8.23 10.21
C PRO A 111 -8.11 -9.34 11.26
N ILE A 112 -6.95 -9.73 11.79
CA ILE A 112 -6.80 -10.73 12.85
C ILE A 112 -6.31 -10.00 14.11
N PRO A 113 -7.18 -9.73 15.10
CA PRO A 113 -6.78 -9.05 16.34
C PRO A 113 -5.71 -9.86 17.08
N LEU A 114 -4.63 -9.22 17.50
CA LEU A 114 -3.55 -9.88 18.26
C LEU A 114 -3.71 -9.68 19.77
N ASN A 115 -4.35 -8.59 20.17
CA ASN A 115 -4.64 -8.27 21.56
C ASN A 115 -5.96 -7.47 21.67
N ARG A 116 -6.29 -6.98 22.87
CA ARG A 116 -7.47 -6.12 23.11
C ARG A 116 -7.28 -4.66 22.67
N ASN A 117 -6.06 -4.29 22.26
CA ASN A 117 -5.76 -2.96 21.75
C ASN A 117 -5.98 -2.94 20.22
N LYS A 118 -5.49 -1.88 19.56
CA LYS A 118 -5.63 -1.72 18.11
C LYS A 118 -4.76 -2.69 17.28
N ASN A 119 -3.79 -3.35 17.91
CA ASN A 119 -2.81 -4.19 17.21
C ASN A 119 -3.48 -5.41 16.57
N ARG A 120 -3.20 -5.60 15.29
CA ARG A 120 -3.77 -6.69 14.50
C ARG A 120 -2.81 -7.11 13.39
N LEU A 121 -2.99 -8.33 12.90
CA LEU A 121 -2.38 -8.81 11.68
C LEU A 121 -3.41 -8.71 10.56
N ASP A 122 -3.12 -7.90 9.56
CA ASP A 122 -3.97 -7.69 8.38
C ASP A 122 -3.47 -8.57 7.24
N VAL A 123 -4.17 -9.69 7.00
CA VAL A 123 -3.95 -10.51 5.80
C VAL A 123 -4.81 -9.91 4.68
N PHE A 124 -4.27 -9.67 3.49
CA PHE A 124 -5.03 -9.01 2.43
C PHE A 124 -4.76 -9.62 1.08
N ILE A 125 -5.74 -9.50 0.18
CA ILE A 125 -5.56 -9.80 -1.25
C ILE A 125 -5.87 -8.54 -2.04
N GLU A 126 -5.11 -8.30 -3.10
CA GLU A 126 -5.36 -7.22 -4.06
C GLU A 126 -5.37 -7.76 -5.49
N ALA A 127 -6.23 -7.18 -6.32
CA ALA A 127 -6.14 -7.21 -7.76
C ALA A 127 -5.98 -5.76 -8.24
N THR A 128 -5.00 -5.50 -9.08
CA THR A 128 -4.63 -4.14 -9.47
C THR A 128 -4.55 -4.04 -10.98
N LEU A 129 -5.30 -3.11 -11.56
CA LEU A 129 -5.13 -2.76 -12.96
C LEU A 129 -3.99 -1.76 -13.11
N ILE A 130 -3.01 -2.04 -13.96
CA ILE A 130 -1.90 -1.14 -14.24
C ILE A 130 -1.98 -0.66 -15.69
N VAL A 131 -2.11 0.65 -15.89
CA VAL A 131 -2.12 1.29 -17.22
C VAL A 131 -0.84 2.10 -17.38
N ASN A 132 -0.03 1.79 -18.38
CA ASN A 132 1.19 2.56 -18.67
C ASN A 132 0.82 3.99 -19.06
N ALA A 133 1.45 4.97 -18.41
CA ALA A 133 1.25 6.38 -18.77
C ALA A 133 1.95 6.75 -20.09
N VAL A 134 2.95 5.95 -20.51
CA VAL A 134 3.65 6.13 -21.79
C VAL A 134 3.01 5.22 -22.85
N PRO A 135 2.61 5.75 -24.04
CA PRO A 135 1.51 5.18 -24.80
C PRO A 135 1.86 3.98 -25.70
N GLU A 136 3.13 3.59 -25.81
CA GLU A 136 3.57 2.62 -26.81
C GLU A 136 3.02 1.20 -26.59
N LEU A 137 2.43 0.91 -25.42
CA LEU A 137 1.66 -0.32 -25.18
C LEU A 137 0.60 -0.09 -24.07
N SER A 138 -0.58 0.37 -24.44
CA SER A 138 -1.72 0.65 -23.55
C SER A 138 -2.58 -0.60 -23.26
N ILE A 139 -1.96 -1.77 -23.07
CA ILE A 139 -2.67 -2.96 -22.59
C ILE A 139 -2.65 -2.91 -21.06
N PRO A 140 -3.81 -2.80 -20.39
CA PRO A 140 -3.86 -2.85 -18.94
C PRO A 140 -3.31 -4.19 -18.42
N MET A 141 -2.35 -4.13 -17.51
CA MET A 141 -1.72 -5.31 -16.94
C MET A 141 -2.40 -5.68 -15.62
N PRO A 142 -2.91 -6.92 -15.46
CA PRO A 142 -3.44 -7.35 -14.18
C PRO A 142 -2.29 -7.68 -13.21
N GLY A 143 -2.27 -6.99 -12.07
CA GLY A 143 -1.49 -7.35 -10.89
C GLY A 143 -2.37 -8.10 -9.89
N ILE A 144 -1.83 -9.12 -9.23
CA ILE A 144 -2.47 -9.80 -8.10
C ILE A 144 -1.45 -9.84 -6.97
N GLY A 145 -1.90 -9.66 -5.74
CA GLY A 145 -1.07 -9.78 -4.55
C GLY A 145 -1.80 -10.43 -3.39
N LEU A 146 -1.07 -11.23 -2.62
CA LEU A 146 -1.44 -11.72 -1.29
C LEU A 146 -0.40 -11.17 -0.31
N GLY A 147 -0.85 -10.44 0.71
CA GLY A 147 0.06 -9.83 1.66
C GLY A 147 -0.40 -9.96 3.11
N VAL A 148 0.52 -9.59 3.99
CA VAL A 148 0.34 -9.57 5.43
C VAL A 148 0.99 -8.30 5.96
N ARG A 149 0.26 -7.51 6.74
CA ARG A 149 0.76 -6.31 7.43
C ARG A 149 0.49 -6.42 8.93
N TYR A 150 1.45 -6.02 9.75
CA TYR A 150 1.22 -5.78 11.18
C TYR A 150 0.74 -4.34 11.35
N SER A 151 -0.45 -4.16 11.91
CA SER A 151 -1.01 -2.87 12.30
C SER A 151 -0.58 -2.55 13.73
N PHE A 152 0.01 -1.37 13.90
CA PHE A 152 0.53 -0.86 15.16
C PHE A 152 -0.56 -0.21 16.01
#